data_AF-A0AA96QV51-F1
#
_entry.id   AF-A0AA96QV51-F1
#
_cell.length_a   1.000
_cell.length_b   1.000
_cell.length_c   1.000
_cell.angle_alpha   90.00
_cell.angle_beta   90.00
_cell.angle_gamma   90.00
#
_symmetry.space_group_name_H-M   'P 1'
#
loop_
_entity.id
_entity.type
_entity.pdbx_description
1 polymer ?
#
loop_
_entity_poly.entity_id
_entity_poly.type
_entity_poly.pdbx_seq_one_letter_code
_entity_poly.pdbx_strand_id
1 'polypeptide(L)' 'MASLFSKIAAYIRSPQGRQMTERAKQMAKDPQKRAQAQQMLRKFRKR' A
#
# COMPACT_ATOMS: atom_id res chain seq x y z
N MET A 1 4.74 -7.08 -24.22
CA MET A 1 4.26 -6.48 -22.95
C MET A 1 3.96 -7.49 -21.83
N ALA A 2 3.93 -8.81 -22.04
CA ALA A 2 3.67 -9.78 -20.95
C ALA A 2 4.83 -9.92 -19.93
N SER A 3 6.10 -9.79 -20.36
CA SER A 3 7.27 -10.06 -19.51
C SER A 3 7.46 -9.06 -18.35
N LEU A 4 7.11 -7.77 -18.55
CA LEU A 4 7.20 -6.76 -17.49
C LEU A 4 6.14 -6.97 -16.40
N PHE A 5 4.90 -7.29 -16.79
CA PHE A 5 3.86 -7.66 -15.84
C PHE A 5 4.20 -8.95 -15.09
N SER A 6 4.79 -9.95 -15.76
CA SER A 6 5.27 -11.17 -15.10
C SER A 6 6.40 -10.91 -14.11
N LYS A 7 7.34 -9.99 -14.41
CA LYS A 7 8.38 -9.56 -13.45
C LYS A 7 7.80 -8.80 -12.27
N ILE A 8 6.84 -7.91 -12.49
CA ILE A 8 6.15 -7.20 -11.41
C ILE A 8 5.32 -8.17 -10.56
N ALA A 9 4.61 -9.11 -11.18
CA ALA A 9 3.88 -10.15 -10.47
C ALA A 9 4.82 -11.06 -9.67
N ALA A 10 5.96 -11.48 -10.25
CA ALA A 10 6.99 -12.23 -9.54
C ALA A 10 7.63 -11.43 -8.40
N TYR A 11 7.80 -10.12 -8.57
CA TYR A 11 8.29 -9.21 -7.54
C TYR A 11 7.28 -9.00 -6.41
N ILE A 12 5.99 -8.88 -6.72
CA ILE A 12 4.91 -8.83 -5.72
C ILE A 12 4.79 -10.16 -4.98
N ARG A 13 5.00 -11.29 -5.69
CA ARG A 13 5.01 -12.65 -5.11
C ARG A 13 6.31 -12.97 -4.37
N SER A 14 7.34 -12.13 -4.51
CA SER A 14 8.61 -12.26 -3.80
C SER A 14 8.42 -11.99 -2.30
N PRO A 15 9.28 -12.55 -1.43
CA PRO A 15 9.22 -12.30 0.02
C PRO A 15 9.33 -10.81 0.38
N GLN A 16 10.00 -10.01 -0.45
CA GLN A 16 10.11 -8.55 -0.27
C GLN A 16 8.76 -7.85 -0.53
N GLY A 17 8.04 -8.27 -1.57
CA GLY A 17 6.70 -7.75 -1.90
C GLY A 17 5.65 -8.14 -0.85
N ARG A 18 5.75 -9.35 -0.30
CA ARG A 18 4.93 -9.79 0.84
C ARG A 18 5.17 -8.94 2.08
N GLN A 19 6.42 -8.64 2.44
CA GLN A 19 6.69 -7.77 3.59
C GLN A 19 6.15 -6.34 3.40
N MET A 20 6.25 -5.80 2.18
CA MET A 20 5.69 -4.48 1.87
C MET A 20 4.16 -4.49 1.96
N THR A 21 3.51 -5.53 1.45
CA THR A 21 2.05 -5.68 1.55
C THR A 21 1.58 -6.01 2.97
N GLU A 22 2.37 -6.75 3.77
CA GLU A 22 2.06 -6.99 5.18
C GLU A 22 2.23 -5.75 6.03
N ARG A 23 3.29 -4.96 5.82
CA ARG A 23 3.46 -3.65 6.45
C ARG A 23 2.32 -2.71 6.05
N ALA A 24 1.95 -2.67 4.77
CA ALA A 24 0.82 -1.89 4.31
C ALA A 24 -0.50 -2.38 4.93
N LYS A 25 -0.70 -3.70 5.04
CA LYS A 25 -1.87 -4.28 5.72
C LYS A 25 -1.89 -3.95 7.20
N GLN A 26 -0.76 -4.03 7.91
CA GLN A 26 -0.66 -3.67 9.33
C GLN A 26 -0.96 -2.19 9.54
N MET A 27 -0.35 -1.32 8.72
CA MET A 27 -0.63 0.12 8.75
C MET A 27 -2.09 0.44 8.39
N ALA A 28 -2.72 -0.35 7.53
CA ALA A 28 -4.14 -0.22 7.20
C ALA A 28 -5.07 -0.80 8.26
N LYS A 29 -4.59 -1.79 9.04
CA LYS A 29 -5.32 -2.40 10.15
C LYS A 29 -5.37 -1.49 11.36
N ASP A 30 -4.45 -0.54 11.48
CA ASP A 30 -4.46 0.49 12.51
C ASP A 30 -5.57 1.53 12.25
N PRO A 31 -6.63 1.57 13.08
CA PRO A 31 -7.71 2.54 12.94
C PRO A 31 -7.21 3.98 13.18
N GLN A 32 -6.21 4.17 14.03
CA GLN A 32 -5.61 5.48 14.31
C GLN A 32 -4.91 6.06 13.08
N LYS A 33 -4.15 5.24 12.35
CA LYS A 33 -3.49 5.67 11.10
C LYS A 33 -4.51 5.95 10.00
N ARG A 34 -5.60 5.18 9.94
CA ARG A 34 -6.74 5.45 9.06
C ARG A 34 -7.39 6.81 9.31
N ALA A 35 -7.66 7.16 10.56
CA ALA A 35 -8.25 8.45 10.91
C ALA A 35 -7.31 9.61 10.55
N GLN A 36 -6.02 9.48 10.82
CA GLN A 36 -5.02 10.47 10.47
C GLN A 36 -4.88 10.63 8.95
N ALA A 37 -4.83 9.52 8.21
CA ALA A 37 -4.79 9.53 6.74
C ALA A 37 -6.06 10.15 6.14
N GLN A 38 -7.24 9.81 6.65
CA GLN A 38 -8.51 10.41 6.20
C GLN A 38 -8.55 11.92 6.46
N GLN A 39 -8.05 12.38 7.61
CA GLN A 39 -7.96 13.81 7.90
C GLN A 39 -6.97 14.51 6.95
N MET A 40 -5.82 13.90 6.69
CA MET A 40 -4.82 14.45 5.77
C MET A 40 -5.37 14.51 4.34
N LEU A 41 -6.00 13.43 3.86
CA LEU A 41 -6.66 13.37 2.56
C LEU A 41 -7.81 14.39 2.45
N ARG A 42 -8.61 14.57 3.52
CA ARG A 42 -9.66 15.60 3.55
C ARG A 42 -9.09 17.02 3.46
N LYS A 43 -7.97 17.30 4.12
CA LYS A 43 -7.28 18.60 4.03
C LYS A 43 -6.71 18.84 2.63
N PHE A 44 -6.12 17.80 2.03
CA PHE A 44 -5.59 17.87 0.66
C PHE A 44 -6.68 18.00 -0.40
N ARG A 45 -7.85 17.36 -0.24
CA ARG A 45 -8.99 17.47 -1.16
C ARG A 45 -9.73 18.81 -1.06
N LYS A 46 -9.47 19.60 -0.02
CA LYS A 46 -10.09 20.92 0.19
C LYS A 46 -9.25 22.07 -0.36
N ARG A 47 -8.04 21.81 -0.82
CA ARG A 47 -7.23 22.72 -1.63
C ARG A 47 -7.39 22.37 -3.10
#